data_AF-A0A4Q8BEM4-F1
#
_entry.id   AF-A0A4Q8BEM4-F1
#
_cell.length_a   1.000
_cell.length_b   1.000
_cell.length_c   1.000
_cell.angle_alpha   90.00
_cell.angle_beta   90.00
_cell.angle_gamma   90.00
#
_symmetry.space_group_name_H-M   'P 1'
#
loop_
_entity.id
_entity.type
_entity.pdbx_description
1 polymer ?
#
loop_
_entity_poly.entity_id
_entity_poly.type
_entity_poly.pdbx_seq_one_letter_code
_entity_poly.pdbx_strand_id
1 'polypeptide(L)'
;MSWWRRRGAGWILLGTVLLIGAVPVARDLLRPDHQEISVEAYDRTDDPQVIVAHLHKDPGYVVSRVATTEDASSVVVHVSVRPSRLFWSGGDEAVEWRIRIPLDRPLADRQVIDGHTDAPIPER
;
A
#
# COMPACT_ATOMS: atom_id res chain seq x y z
N MET A 1 -14.41 -59.56 1.93
CA MET A 1 -14.63 -58.10 1.81
C MET A 1 -13.41 -57.34 2.36
N SER A 2 -12.97 -56.32 1.63
CA SER A 2 -12.10 -55.20 2.03
C SER A 2 -10.69 -55.46 2.63
N TRP A 3 -9.69 -55.74 1.78
CA TRP A 3 -8.27 -55.52 2.13
C TRP A 3 -7.52 -54.61 1.13
N TRP A 4 -8.24 -53.84 0.30
CA TRP A 4 -7.68 -52.94 -0.71
C TRP A 4 -7.94 -51.44 -0.44
N ARG A 5 -8.60 -51.09 0.67
CA ARG A 5 -9.00 -49.69 0.96
C ARG A 5 -8.03 -48.89 1.82
N ARG A 6 -6.96 -49.49 2.37
CA ARG A 6 -6.07 -48.77 3.32
C ARG A 6 -4.91 -48.02 2.68
N ARG A 7 -4.52 -48.34 1.44
CA ARG A 7 -3.41 -47.63 0.76
C ARG A 7 -3.81 -46.30 0.10
N GLY A 8 -5.08 -46.11 -0.24
CA GLY A 8 -5.56 -44.86 -0.86
C GLY A 8 -5.71 -43.70 0.14
N ALA A 9 -6.09 -43.99 1.38
CA ALA A 9 -6.39 -42.95 2.38
C ALA A 9 -5.14 -42.15 2.81
N GLY A 10 -3.97 -42.79 2.87
CA GLY A 10 -2.71 -42.11 3.24
C GLY A 10 -2.26 -41.08 2.21
N TRP A 11 -2.44 -41.37 0.91
CA TRP A 11 -2.13 -40.44 -0.18
C TRP A 11 -3.11 -39.27 -0.25
N ILE A 12 -4.39 -39.52 0.05
CA ILE A 12 -5.41 -38.47 0.10
C ILE A 12 -5.13 -37.51 1.27
N LEU A 13 -4.80 -38.04 2.45
CA LEU A 13 -4.43 -37.22 3.61
C LEU A 13 -3.15 -36.42 3.36
N LEU A 14 -2.11 -37.05 2.78
CA LEU A 14 -0.87 -36.35 2.45
C LEU A 14 -1.09 -35.24 1.41
N GLY A 15 -1.86 -35.51 0.36
CA GLY A 15 -2.22 -34.52 -0.66
C GLY A 15 -3.07 -33.38 -0.10
N THR A 16 -3.97 -33.67 0.84
CA THR A 16 -4.80 -32.65 1.50
C THR A 16 -3.96 -31.76 2.42
N VAL A 17 -3.03 -32.33 3.20
CA VAL A 17 -2.09 -31.55 4.02
C VAL A 17 -1.15 -30.71 3.16
N LEU A 18 -0.65 -31.27 2.05
CA LEU A 18 0.22 -30.54 1.13
C LEU A 18 -0.52 -29.38 0.44
N LEU A 19 -1.77 -29.59 0.01
CA LEU A 19 -2.61 -28.53 -0.57
C LEU A 19 -2.96 -27.45 0.46
N ILE A 20 -3.30 -27.82 1.69
CA ILE A 20 -3.61 -26.85 2.75
C ILE A 20 -2.35 -26.07 3.17
N GLY A 21 -1.16 -26.68 3.13
CA GLY A 21 0.11 -26.00 3.39
C GLY A 21 0.59 -25.12 2.23
N ALA A 22 0.32 -25.51 0.98
CA ALA A 22 0.78 -24.79 -0.21
C ALA A 22 -0.14 -23.64 -0.66
N VAL A 23 -1.45 -23.75 -0.40
CA VAL A 23 -2.43 -22.71 -0.77
C VAL A 23 -2.21 -21.35 -0.09
N PRO A 24 -1.85 -21.24 1.21
CA PRO A 24 -1.58 -19.93 1.81
C PRO A 24 -0.31 -19.29 1.23
N VAL A 25 0.74 -20.07 0.96
CA VAL A 25 1.99 -19.57 0.37
C VAL A 25 1.78 -19.06 -1.06
N ALA A 26 0.97 -19.77 -1.86
CA ALA A 26 0.62 -19.31 -3.20
C ALA A 26 -0.29 -18.06 -3.18
N ARG A 27 -1.15 -17.90 -2.16
CA ARG A 27 -2.01 -16.71 -2.03
C ARG A 27 -1.25 -15.47 -1.58
N ASP A 28 -0.26 -15.60 -0.70
CA ASP A 28 0.60 -14.48 -0.31
C ASP A 28 1.44 -13.98 -1.48
N LEU A 29 1.96 -14.89 -2.31
CA LEU A 29 2.69 -14.53 -3.53
C LEU A 29 1.82 -13.84 -4.60
N LEU A 30 0.49 -13.98 -4.52
CA LEU A 30 -0.45 -13.39 -5.48
C LEU A 30 -1.05 -12.05 -5.01
N ARG A 31 -0.84 -11.65 -3.75
CA ARG A 31 -1.24 -10.33 -3.29
C ARG A 31 -0.13 -9.35 -3.67
N PRO A 32 -0.38 -8.37 -4.55
CA PRO A 32 0.61 -7.31 -4.75
C PRO A 32 0.83 -6.67 -3.38
N ASP A 33 2.07 -6.72 -2.91
CA ASP A 33 2.44 -6.20 -1.60
C ASP A 33 2.15 -4.69 -1.59
N HIS A 34 1.10 -4.31 -0.86
CA HIS A 34 0.71 -2.91 -0.73
C HIS A 34 1.45 -2.38 0.49
N GLN A 35 2.44 -1.52 0.24
CA GLN A 35 3.23 -0.89 1.29
C GLN A 35 2.72 0.52 1.53
N GLU A 36 2.34 0.83 2.76
CA GLU A 36 2.10 2.21 3.18
C GLU A 36 3.45 2.95 3.32
N ILE A 37 3.50 4.18 2.83
CA ILE A 37 4.72 5.00 2.80
C ILE A 37 4.45 6.38 3.37
N SER A 38 5.51 6.99 3.92
CA SER A 38 5.45 8.35 4.44
C SER A 38 5.36 9.39 3.34
N VAL A 39 4.57 10.42 3.62
CA VAL A 39 4.58 11.69 2.90
C VAL A 39 5.59 12.62 3.57
N GLU A 40 6.51 13.18 2.79
CA GLU A 40 7.60 14.00 3.34
C GLU A 40 7.24 15.46 3.52
N ALA A 41 6.44 16.00 2.60
CA ALA A 41 5.99 17.37 2.62
C ALA A 41 4.67 17.52 1.85
N TYR A 42 4.01 18.65 2.02
CA TYR A 42 2.89 19.02 1.17
C TYR A 42 2.95 20.49 0.75
N ASP A 43 2.42 20.79 -0.43
CA ASP A 43 2.16 22.14 -0.91
C ASP A 43 0.64 22.40 -0.88
N ARG A 44 0.24 23.60 -0.46
CA ARG A 44 -1.11 24.11 -0.70
C ARG A 44 -1.27 24.46 -2.18
N THR A 45 -2.50 24.36 -2.67
CA THR A 45 -2.84 24.84 -4.02
C THR A 45 -3.80 26.03 -3.94
N ASP A 46 -4.01 26.69 -5.09
CA ASP A 46 -5.03 27.74 -5.21
C ASP A 46 -6.45 27.21 -4.92
N ASP A 47 -6.66 25.91 -5.09
CA ASP A 47 -7.87 25.22 -4.64
C ASP A 47 -7.70 24.78 -3.17
N PRO A 48 -8.45 25.36 -2.22
CA PRO A 48 -8.28 25.05 -0.81
C PRO A 48 -8.70 23.61 -0.44
N GLN A 49 -9.36 22.88 -1.35
CA GLN A 49 -9.72 21.48 -1.18
C GLN A 49 -8.72 20.54 -1.86
N VAL A 50 -7.59 21.04 -2.37
CA VAL A 50 -6.55 20.21 -2.98
C VAL A 50 -5.19 20.57 -2.40
N ILE A 51 -4.49 19.53 -1.93
CA ILE A 51 -3.07 19.62 -1.57
C ILE A 51 -2.24 18.79 -2.54
N VAL A 52 -0.95 19.10 -2.64
CA VAL A 52 0.01 18.26 -3.36
C VAL A 52 0.93 17.62 -2.33
N ALA A 53 0.86 16.30 -2.20
CA ALA A 53 1.77 15.53 -1.36
C ALA A 53 3.06 15.21 -2.12
N HIS A 54 4.19 15.42 -1.46
CA HIS A 54 5.53 15.10 -1.94
C HIS A 54 6.05 13.87 -1.20
N LEU A 55 6.57 12.91 -1.95
CA LEU A 55 7.14 11.68 -1.40
C LEU A 55 8.28 11.18 -2.26
N HIS A 56 9.26 10.51 -1.66
CA HIS A 56 10.31 9.83 -2.41
C HIS A 56 10.11 8.32 -2.40
N LYS A 57 10.12 7.72 -3.60
CA LYS A 57 10.13 6.28 -3.74
C LYS A 57 10.90 5.87 -4.98
N ASP A 58 11.45 4.66 -4.91
CA ASP A 58 12.07 3.98 -6.04
C ASP A 58 11.09 3.88 -7.24
N PRO A 59 11.56 4.13 -8.48
CA PRO A 59 10.72 4.14 -9.68
C PRO A 59 10.12 2.76 -10.03
N GLY A 60 10.62 1.68 -9.42
CA GLY A 60 10.05 0.34 -9.48
C GLY A 60 8.73 0.21 -8.72
N TYR A 61 8.26 1.25 -8.03
CA TYR A 61 6.96 1.28 -7.38
C TYR A 61 5.97 2.18 -8.12
N VAL A 62 4.68 1.97 -7.87
CA VAL A 62 3.61 2.88 -8.29
C VAL A 62 2.64 3.11 -7.14
N VAL A 63 2.06 4.31 -7.11
CA VAL A 63 0.96 4.61 -6.18
C VAL A 63 -0.23 3.70 -6.50
N SER A 64 -0.65 2.96 -5.49
CA SER A 64 -1.75 2.00 -5.60
C SER A 64 -3.04 2.51 -4.95
N ARG A 65 -2.91 3.30 -3.87
CA ARG A 65 -4.02 3.89 -3.14
C ARG A 65 -3.57 5.19 -2.48
N VAL A 66 -4.48 6.15 -2.49
CA VAL A 66 -4.43 7.36 -1.67
C VAL A 66 -5.77 7.43 -0.93
N ALA A 67 -5.71 7.63 0.37
CA ALA A 67 -6.90 7.82 1.20
C ALA A 67 -6.65 8.93 2.21
N THR A 68 -7.70 9.62 2.59
CA THR A 68 -7.67 10.66 3.62
C THR A 68 -8.67 10.31 4.72
N THR A 69 -8.28 10.58 5.96
CA THR A 69 -9.19 10.59 7.09
C THR A 69 -9.24 12.02 7.61
N GLU A 70 -10.41 12.65 7.55
CA GLU A 70 -10.55 14.08 7.88
C GLU A 70 -11.38 14.30 9.14
N ASP A 71 -10.83 15.10 10.06
CA ASP A 71 -11.56 15.64 11.19
C ASP A 71 -11.59 17.19 11.14
N ALA A 72 -12.08 17.81 12.20
CA ALA A 72 -12.22 19.27 12.27
C ALA A 72 -10.87 20.01 12.37
N SER A 73 -9.83 19.34 12.84
CA SER A 73 -8.50 19.88 13.16
C SER A 73 -7.38 19.30 12.30
N SER A 74 -7.59 18.14 11.68
CA SER A 74 -6.53 17.39 11.00
C SER A 74 -7.02 16.67 9.74
N VAL A 75 -6.06 16.39 8.87
CA VAL A 75 -6.20 15.55 7.67
C VAL A 75 -5.10 14.50 7.73
N VAL A 76 -5.45 13.25 7.98
CA VAL A 76 -4.52 12.12 7.95
C VAL A 76 -4.44 11.58 6.52
N VAL A 77 -3.25 11.56 5.95
CA VAL A 77 -2.98 11.13 4.58
C VAL A 77 -2.36 9.74 4.57
N HIS A 78 -3.03 8.79 3.92
CA HIS A 78 -2.55 7.43 3.74
C HIS A 78 -2.17 7.19 2.28
N VAL A 79 -0.89 6.95 2.00
CA VAL A 79 -0.40 6.62 0.66
C VAL A 79 0.13 5.20 0.66
N SER A 80 -0.45 4.34 -0.18
CA SER A 80 0.04 2.97 -0.38
C SER A 80 0.60 2.81 -1.78
N VAL A 81 1.80 2.26 -1.88
CA VAL A 81 2.46 1.89 -3.13
C VAL A 81 2.47 0.39 -3.32
N ARG A 82 2.72 -0.05 -4.54
CA ARG A 82 2.98 -1.44 -4.88
C ARG A 82 4.08 -1.55 -5.93
N PRO A 83 4.76 -2.70 -6.05
CA PRO A 83 5.69 -2.92 -7.15
C PRO A 83 5.02 -2.76 -8.51
N SER A 84 5.68 -2.05 -9.41
CA SER A 84 5.29 -1.94 -10.81
C SER A 84 5.58 -3.27 -11.51
N ARG A 85 4.60 -3.81 -12.25
CA ARG A 85 4.73 -5.13 -12.91
C ARG A 85 5.65 -5.13 -14.14
N LEU A 86 6.14 -3.96 -14.57
CA LEU A 86 6.73 -3.76 -15.91
C LEU A 86 8.15 -3.18 -15.93
N PHE A 87 8.91 -3.16 -14.81
CA PHE A 87 10.22 -2.49 -14.80
C PHE A 87 11.41 -3.42 -14.53
N TRP A 88 12.41 -3.27 -15.41
CA TRP A 88 13.80 -3.66 -15.21
C TRP A 88 14.45 -2.65 -14.26
N SER A 89 15.11 -3.14 -13.21
CA SER A 89 15.93 -2.35 -12.28
C SER A 89 17.05 -1.67 -13.08
N GLY A 90 17.06 -0.34 -13.10
CA GLY A 90 18.04 0.45 -13.85
C GLY A 90 18.42 1.77 -13.19
N GLY A 91 17.84 2.12 -12.04
CA GLY A 91 18.22 3.32 -11.30
C GLY A 91 17.86 3.17 -9.84
N ASP A 92 18.87 3.13 -8.98
CA ASP A 92 18.73 3.04 -7.51
C ASP A 92 18.39 4.40 -6.87
N GLU A 93 18.11 5.43 -7.69
CA GLU A 93 17.83 6.77 -7.21
C GLU A 93 16.33 6.96 -6.98
N ALA A 94 15.97 7.27 -5.73
CA ALA A 94 14.60 7.58 -5.37
C ALA A 94 14.14 8.84 -6.13
N VAL A 95 12.94 8.79 -6.69
CA VAL A 95 12.36 9.91 -7.44
C VAL A 95 11.33 10.62 -6.58
N GLU A 96 11.34 11.95 -6.60
CA GLU A 96 10.29 12.78 -6.01
C GLU A 96 8.98 12.59 -6.79
N TRP A 97 7.94 12.09 -6.15
CA TRP A 97 6.59 12.01 -6.70
C TRP A 97 5.72 13.09 -6.10
N ARG A 98 4.84 13.63 -6.94
CA ARG A 98 3.85 14.65 -6.56
C ARG A 98 2.46 14.12 -6.83
N ILE A 99 1.64 14.07 -5.79
CA ILE A 99 0.29 13.50 -5.86
C ILE A 99 -0.70 14.55 -5.41
N ARG A 100 -1.69 14.84 -6.26
CA ARG A 100 -2.82 15.71 -5.89
C ARG A 100 -3.78 14.92 -5.01
N ILE A 101 -4.08 15.45 -3.83
CA ILE A 101 -4.98 14.83 -2.87
C ILE A 101 -6.20 15.73 -2.71
N PRO A 102 -7.38 15.31 -3.19
CA PRO A 102 -8.62 16.01 -2.92
C PRO A 102 -9.04 15.82 -1.47
N LEU A 103 -9.59 16.88 -0.88
CA LEU A 103 -10.11 16.92 0.47
C LEU A 103 -11.62 17.13 0.44
N ASP A 104 -12.32 16.52 1.39
CA ASP A 104 -13.77 16.70 1.58
C ASP A 104 -14.09 18.12 2.03
N ARG A 105 -13.17 18.77 2.76
CA ARG A 105 -13.30 20.15 3.24
C ARG A 105 -12.05 20.98 2.92
N PRO A 106 -12.14 22.32 2.92
CA PRO A 106 -10.97 23.19 2.78
C PRO A 106 -9.89 22.90 3.83
N LEU A 107 -8.61 22.89 3.47
CA LEU A 107 -7.50 22.65 4.42
C LEU A 107 -7.49 23.69 5.55
N ALA A 108 -7.55 24.99 5.20
CA ALA A 108 -7.53 26.10 6.15
C ALA A 108 -6.36 25.99 7.16
N ASP A 109 -6.67 25.93 8.46
CA ASP A 109 -5.69 25.83 9.55
C ASP A 109 -5.53 24.38 10.06
N ARG A 110 -6.07 23.39 9.34
CA ARG A 110 -5.98 21.98 9.74
C ARG A 110 -4.57 21.46 9.51
N GLN A 111 -4.12 20.62 10.44
CA GLN A 111 -2.81 19.98 10.36
C GLN A 111 -2.86 18.76 9.44
N VAL A 112 -1.87 18.61 8.56
CA VAL A 112 -1.74 17.41 7.73
C VAL A 112 -0.84 16.41 8.46
N ILE A 113 -1.33 15.17 8.62
CA ILE A 113 -0.66 14.10 9.36
C ILE A 113 -0.33 12.95 8.39
N ASP A 114 0.85 12.39 8.52
CA ASP A 114 1.24 11.18 7.80
C ASP A 114 0.60 9.96 8.45
N GLY A 115 -0.26 9.26 7.71
CA GLY A 115 -0.92 8.04 8.18
C GLY A 115 0.04 6.87 8.42
N HIS A 116 1.27 6.92 7.89
CA HIS A 116 2.27 5.89 8.16
C HIS A 116 2.98 6.08 9.51
N THR A 117 3.25 7.32 9.90
CA THR A 117 4.09 7.66 11.07
C THR A 117 3.35 8.39 12.18
N ASP A 118 2.10 8.78 11.96
CA ASP A 118 1.31 9.69 12.79
C ASP A 118 2.00 11.04 13.07
N ALA A 119 3.02 11.38 12.27
CA ALA A 119 3.78 12.61 12.40
C ALA A 119 3.14 13.75 11.58
N PRO A 120 3.25 15.01 12.02
CA PRO A 120 2.84 16.14 11.20
C PRO A 120 3.72 16.25 9.97
N ILE A 121 3.08 16.38 8.81
CA ILE A 121 3.76 16.60 7.54
C ILE A 121 4.06 18.10 7.42
N PRO A 122 5.31 18.50 7.17
CA PRO A 122 5.65 19.90 6.99
C PRO A 122 5.05 20.46 5.68
N GLU A 123 4.59 21.71 5.74
CA GLU A 123 4.27 22.50 4.56
C GLU A 123 5.58 23.07 3.96
N ARG A 124 5.68 23.09 2.63
CA ARG A 124 6.86 23.60 1.91
C ARG A 124 6.62 24.98 1.30
#